data_AF-A0A7Y9RKZ5-F1
#
_entry.id   AF-A0A7Y9RKZ5-F1
#
_cell.length_a   1.000
_cell.length_b   1.000
_cell.length_c   1.000
_cell.angle_alpha   90.00
_cell.angle_beta   90.00
_cell.angle_gamma   90.00
#
_symmetry.space_group_name_H-M   'P 1'
#
loop_
_entity.id
_entity.type
_entity.pdbx_description
1 polymer ?
#
loop_
_entity_poly.entity_id
_entity_poly.type
_entity_poly.pdbx_seq_one_letter_code
_entity_poly.pdbx_strand_id
1 'polypeptide(L)'
;MKQLKDIAIEAHGGLDRWRQFEQVSADLVQGGVLSLKGQAVTLERTKVTAGLKREWASHAPFGADNRRSRFEPSRVALEADDGTVLEELLEPRASFAGHELQTPWTELQLAYFPGCAMWTYLNMPFLLAWPRVETEELEPWPTDSGDWRRLAVRFPAEIATLDE
;
A
#
# COMPACT_ATOMS: atom_id res chain seq x y z
N MET A 1 -28.96 -6.95 -10.40
CA MET A 1 -27.94 -5.97 -10.86
C MET A 1 -26.63 -6.37 -10.18
N LYS A 2 -25.50 -6.45 -10.90
CA LYS A 2 -24.20 -6.75 -10.27
C LYS A 2 -23.73 -5.52 -9.47
N GLN A 3 -23.23 -5.74 -8.25
CA GLN A 3 -22.72 -4.64 -7.41
C GLN A 3 -21.44 -4.08 -8.05
N LEU A 4 -21.17 -2.78 -7.88
CA LEU A 4 -20.00 -2.13 -8.49
C LEU A 4 -18.67 -2.85 -8.17
N LYS A 5 -18.51 -3.35 -6.94
CA LYS A 5 -17.32 -4.12 -6.54
C LYS A 5 -17.13 -5.39 -7.39
N ASP A 6 -18.22 -6.10 -7.69
CA ASP A 6 -18.15 -7.36 -8.43
C ASP A 6 -17.73 -7.08 -9.87
N ILE A 7 -18.25 -6.00 -10.45
CA ILE A 7 -17.86 -5.53 -11.79
C ILE A 7 -16.38 -5.15 -11.82
N ALA A 8 -15.90 -4.40 -10.83
CA ALA A 8 -14.49 -4.04 -10.74
C ALA A 8 -13.60 -5.28 -10.65
N ILE A 9 -13.91 -6.23 -9.77
CA ILE A 9 -13.14 -7.47 -9.59
C ILE A 9 -13.15 -8.33 -10.86
N GLU A 10 -14.31 -8.52 -11.49
CA GLU A 10 -14.44 -9.28 -12.73
C GLU A 10 -13.63 -8.66 -13.87
N ALA A 11 -13.64 -7.34 -14.01
CA ALA A 11 -12.86 -6.63 -15.01
C ALA A 11 -11.34 -6.81 -14.83
N HIS A 12 -10.88 -7.09 -13.60
CA HIS A 12 -9.47 -7.35 -13.28
C HIS A 12 -9.10 -8.85 -13.30
N GLY A 13 -9.96 -9.69 -13.88
CA GLY A 13 -9.69 -11.12 -14.06
C GLY A 13 -10.29 -12.04 -12.99
N GLY A 14 -11.06 -11.49 -12.06
CA GLY A 14 -11.87 -12.25 -11.12
C GLY A 14 -11.13 -12.76 -9.90
N LEU A 15 -11.90 -13.00 -8.83
CA LEU A 15 -11.35 -13.36 -7.51
C LEU A 15 -10.74 -14.78 -7.48
N ASP A 16 -11.29 -15.72 -8.25
CA ASP A 16 -10.78 -17.09 -8.28
C ASP A 16 -9.37 -17.17 -8.87
N ARG A 17 -9.09 -16.39 -9.92
CA ARG A 17 -7.75 -16.26 -10.48
C ARG A 17 -6.81 -15.59 -9.50
N TRP A 18 -7.24 -14.47 -8.89
CA TRP A 18 -6.46 -13.77 -7.87
C TRP A 18 -6.04 -14.69 -6.71
N ARG A 19 -6.96 -15.55 -6.26
CA ARG A 19 -6.72 -16.49 -5.17
C ARG A 19 -5.63 -17.53 -5.46
N GLN A 20 -5.21 -17.72 -6.71
CA GLN A 20 -4.13 -18.65 -7.08
C GLN A 20 -2.72 -18.10 -6.84
N PHE A 21 -2.58 -16.81 -6.56
CA PHE A 21 -1.28 -16.14 -6.40
C PHE A 21 -1.02 -15.77 -4.93
N GLU A 22 0.26 -15.75 -4.56
CA GLU A 22 0.74 -15.41 -3.21
C GLU A 22 1.26 -13.97 -3.11
N GLN A 23 1.86 -13.47 -4.17
CA GLN A 23 2.49 -12.15 -4.23
C GLN A 23 2.41 -11.56 -5.64
N VAL A 24 2.55 -10.25 -5.72
CA VAL A 24 2.71 -9.48 -6.97
C VAL A 24 3.96 -8.61 -6.86
N SER A 25 4.65 -8.39 -7.97
CA SER A 25 5.79 -7.47 -8.03
C SER A 25 5.66 -6.49 -9.20
N ALA A 26 6.17 -5.28 -9.00
CA ALA A 26 6.25 -4.25 -10.03
C ALA A 26 7.56 -3.46 -9.90
N ASP A 27 8.12 -3.06 -11.04
CA ASP A 27 9.20 -2.08 -11.09
C ASP A 27 8.60 -0.68 -11.04
N LEU A 28 9.11 0.15 -10.14
CA LEU A 28 8.61 1.49 -9.88
C LEU A 28 9.67 2.53 -10.24
N VAL A 29 9.21 3.61 -10.86
CA VAL A 29 9.92 4.90 -10.90
C VAL A 29 8.99 5.91 -10.24
N GLN A 30 9.40 6.45 -9.09
CA GLN A 30 8.52 7.24 -8.24
C GLN A 30 9.22 8.46 -7.63
N GLY A 31 8.41 9.44 -7.24
CA GLY A 31 8.87 10.71 -6.68
C GLY A 31 7.74 11.38 -5.88
N GLY A 32 7.60 12.70 -6.01
CA GLY A 32 6.53 13.44 -5.33
C GLY A 32 6.89 13.81 -3.90
N VAL A 33 6.07 13.40 -2.92
CA VAL A 33 6.24 13.80 -1.50
C VAL A 33 7.58 13.33 -0.91
N LEU A 34 8.23 12.33 -1.51
CA LEU A 34 9.52 11.82 -1.04
C LEU A 34 10.59 12.92 -0.95
N SER A 35 10.63 13.83 -1.91
CA SER A 35 11.57 14.96 -1.89
C SER A 35 11.27 15.92 -0.74
N LEU A 36 9.98 16.18 -0.49
CA LEU A 36 9.53 17.01 0.64
C LEU A 36 9.89 16.37 1.99
N LYS A 37 9.93 15.04 2.05
CA LYS A 37 10.22 14.27 3.26
C LYS A 37 11.72 13.98 3.47
N GLY A 38 12.60 14.56 2.66
CA GLY A 38 14.05 14.39 2.78
C GLY A 38 14.58 13.06 2.23
N GLN A 39 13.80 12.38 1.39
CA GLN A 39 14.04 11.00 0.92
C GLN A 39 13.94 10.87 -0.61
N ALA A 40 14.36 11.90 -1.34
CA ALA A 40 14.15 12.04 -2.79
C ALA A 40 14.69 10.86 -3.62
N VAL A 41 15.80 10.26 -3.20
CA VAL A 41 16.54 9.25 -3.98
C VAL A 41 16.32 7.82 -3.52
N THR A 42 15.93 7.61 -2.26
CA THR A 42 15.94 6.31 -1.58
C THR A 42 15.07 5.27 -2.28
N LEU A 43 13.97 5.72 -2.89
CA LEU A 43 13.00 4.87 -3.59
C LEU A 43 12.73 5.33 -5.03
N GLU A 44 13.58 6.20 -5.59
CA GLU A 44 13.36 6.79 -6.93
C GLU A 44 13.18 5.71 -8.01
N ARG A 45 14.00 4.66 -7.94
CA ARG A 45 13.88 3.45 -8.77
C ARG A 45 14.02 2.22 -7.89
N THR A 46 12.97 1.44 -7.78
CA THR A 46 12.93 0.26 -6.91
C THR A 46 11.97 -0.77 -7.47
N LYS A 47 12.07 -2.02 -7.00
CA LYS A 47 11.05 -3.04 -7.20
C LYS A 47 10.25 -3.18 -5.93
N VAL A 48 8.92 -3.10 -6.04
CA VAL A 48 8.02 -3.47 -4.94
C VAL A 48 7.54 -4.90 -5.11
N THR A 49 7.43 -5.63 -4.01
CA THR A 49 6.71 -6.90 -3.92
C THR A 49 5.70 -6.80 -2.79
N ALA A 50 4.45 -7.18 -3.06
CA ALA A 50 3.35 -7.13 -2.11
C ALA A 50 2.69 -8.50 -1.96
N GLY A 51 2.33 -8.85 -0.73
CA GLY A 51 1.57 -10.06 -0.43
C GLY A 51 0.10 -9.94 -0.84
N LEU A 52 -0.48 -11.04 -1.34
CA LEU A 52 -1.89 -11.08 -1.76
C LEU A 52 -2.82 -11.79 -0.76
N LYS A 53 -2.24 -12.39 0.29
CA LYS A 53 -2.96 -13.14 1.34
C LYS A 53 -2.89 -12.48 2.71
N ARG A 54 -1.91 -11.62 2.90
CA ARG A 54 -1.60 -10.91 4.13
C ARG A 54 -1.08 -9.53 3.76
N GLU A 55 -1.27 -8.59 4.67
CA GLU A 55 -0.76 -7.24 4.49
C GLU A 55 0.74 -7.19 4.77
N TRP A 56 1.52 -7.22 3.69
CA TRP A 56 2.94 -6.92 3.72
C TRP A 56 3.42 -6.40 2.37
N ALA A 57 4.43 -5.55 2.38
CA ALA A 57 5.13 -5.08 1.20
C ALA A 57 6.64 -4.95 1.46
N SER A 58 7.42 -5.04 0.40
CA SER A 58 8.88 -4.89 0.44
C SER A 58 9.37 -4.17 -0.80
N HIS A 59 10.25 -3.19 -0.59
CA HIS A 59 10.92 -2.47 -1.67
C HIS A 59 12.40 -2.87 -1.67
N ALA A 60 12.93 -3.21 -2.85
CA ALA A 60 14.34 -3.52 -3.05
C ALA A 60 14.80 -3.06 -4.44
N PRO A 61 15.93 -2.35 -4.56
CA PRO A 61 16.76 -1.84 -3.46
C PRO A 61 16.04 -0.73 -2.66
N PHE A 62 16.45 -0.55 -1.42
CA PHE A 62 16.02 0.53 -0.53
C PHE A 62 17.22 1.40 -0.15
N GLY A 63 17.36 2.54 -0.81
CA GLY A 63 18.53 3.41 -0.66
C GLY A 63 19.83 2.74 -1.14
N ALA A 64 20.93 3.06 -0.47
CA ALA A 64 22.22 2.42 -0.71
C ALA A 64 22.32 1.04 -0.02
N ASP A 65 23.34 0.27 -0.40
CA ASP A 65 23.76 -0.98 0.28
C ASP A 65 22.87 -2.21 0.10
N ASN A 66 22.10 -2.27 -1.00
CA ASN A 66 21.30 -3.46 -1.34
C ASN A 66 20.32 -3.89 -0.22
N ARG A 67 19.89 -2.94 0.63
CA ARG A 67 18.89 -3.19 1.66
C ARG A 67 17.51 -3.37 1.05
N ARG A 68 16.60 -3.98 1.80
CA ARG A 68 15.17 -4.01 1.48
C ARG A 68 14.33 -3.53 2.65
N SER A 69 13.18 -2.94 2.36
CA SER A 69 12.18 -2.70 3.40
C SER A 69 11.30 -3.92 3.63
N ARG A 70 10.71 -4.03 4.81
CA ARG A 70 9.65 -4.98 5.13
C ARG A 70 8.58 -4.26 5.92
N PHE A 71 7.48 -3.94 5.26
CA PHE A 71 6.29 -3.36 5.87
C PHE A 71 5.30 -4.46 6.27
N GLU A 72 4.77 -4.36 7.49
CA GLU A 72 3.59 -5.03 8.04
C GLU A 72 2.85 -4.00 8.94
N PRO A 73 1.54 -4.14 9.22
CA PRO A 73 0.75 -3.09 9.89
C PRO A 73 1.33 -2.61 11.22
N SER A 74 1.79 -3.53 12.06
CA SER A 74 2.33 -3.24 13.40
C SER A 74 3.86 -3.14 13.44
N ARG A 75 4.56 -3.34 12.31
CA ARG A 75 6.02 -3.38 12.27
C ARG A 75 6.56 -3.04 10.88
N VAL A 76 7.55 -2.17 10.84
CA VAL A 76 8.38 -1.98 9.65
C VAL A 76 9.84 -2.25 9.97
N ALA A 77 10.58 -2.85 9.04
CA ALA A 77 12.00 -3.10 9.18
C ALA A 77 12.77 -2.79 7.90
N LEU A 78 14.06 -2.50 8.07
CA LEU A 78 15.06 -2.56 7.02
C LEU A 78 15.88 -3.83 7.23
N GLU A 79 16.01 -4.61 6.17
CA GLU A 79 16.69 -5.90 6.18
C GLU A 79 17.85 -5.89 5.19
N ALA A 80 18.93 -6.60 5.55
CA ALA A 80 19.97 -6.97 4.60
C ALA A 80 19.45 -8.03 3.61
N ASP A 81 20.20 -8.29 2.54
CA ASP A 81 19.86 -9.29 1.52
C ASP A 81 19.61 -10.69 2.11
N ASP A 82 20.34 -11.07 3.16
CA ASP A 82 20.18 -12.37 3.84
C ASP A 82 18.98 -12.44 4.80
N GLY A 83 18.26 -11.33 5.00
CA GLY A 83 17.13 -11.22 5.93
C GLY A 83 17.48 -10.91 7.37
N THR A 84 18.75 -10.59 7.65
CA THR A 84 19.11 -9.95 8.91
C THR A 84 18.39 -8.61 9.04
N VAL A 85 17.65 -8.43 10.13
CA VAL A 85 17.03 -7.16 10.49
C VAL A 85 18.14 -6.20 10.93
N LEU A 86 18.28 -5.09 10.22
CA LEU A 86 19.27 -4.05 10.51
C LEU A 86 18.67 -3.01 11.47
N GLU A 87 17.45 -2.58 11.17
CA GLU A 87 16.69 -1.61 11.96
C GLU A 87 15.21 -1.97 11.92
N GLU A 88 14.48 -1.67 12.98
CA GLU A 88 13.03 -1.90 13.05
C GLU A 88 12.30 -0.81 13.83
N LEU A 89 11.04 -0.63 13.48
CA LEU A 89 10.10 0.23 14.18
C LEU A 89 8.80 -0.54 14.40
N LEU A 90 8.45 -0.69 15.68
CA LEU A 90 7.16 -1.22 16.12
C LEU A 90 6.13 -0.09 16.19
N GLU A 91 4.86 -0.41 15.97
CA GLU A 91 3.76 0.56 15.95
C GLU A 91 4.06 1.78 15.05
N PRO A 92 4.48 1.56 13.78
CA PRO A 92 4.99 2.62 12.91
C PRO A 92 3.99 3.76 12.70
N ARG A 93 2.68 3.49 12.72
CA ARG A 93 1.64 4.53 12.62
C ARG A 93 1.72 5.56 13.76
N ALA A 94 2.00 5.12 14.98
CA ALA A 94 2.13 6.00 16.14
C ALA A 94 3.33 6.95 16.01
N SER A 95 4.36 6.57 15.23
CA SER A 95 5.54 7.42 15.03
C SER A 95 5.27 8.70 14.23
N PHE A 96 4.11 8.81 13.56
CA PHE A 96 3.72 10.01 12.82
C PHE A 96 2.94 11.02 13.69
N ALA A 97 2.65 10.71 14.96
CA ALA A 97 1.90 11.61 15.83
C ALA A 97 2.61 12.98 15.97
N GLY A 98 1.89 14.05 15.66
CA GLY A 98 2.42 15.42 15.71
C GLY A 98 3.28 15.82 14.50
N HIS A 99 3.37 14.99 13.46
CA HIS A 99 4.01 15.38 12.20
C HIS A 99 3.15 16.38 11.43
N GLU A 100 3.82 17.36 10.82
CA GLU A 100 3.24 18.28 9.85
C GLU A 100 3.70 17.90 8.44
N LEU A 101 3.15 18.61 7.44
CA LEU A 101 3.51 18.40 6.03
C LEU A 101 5.03 18.51 5.79
N GLN A 102 5.72 19.41 6.50
CA GLN A 102 7.16 19.65 6.37
C GLN A 102 8.03 18.75 7.25
N THR A 103 7.44 17.96 8.16
CA THR A 103 8.23 17.09 9.03
C THR A 103 8.92 16.01 8.19
N PRO A 104 10.26 15.90 8.23
CA PRO A 104 11.00 14.90 7.47
C PRO A 104 10.73 13.50 8.02
N TRP A 105 10.99 12.48 7.19
CA TRP A 105 10.80 11.09 7.59
C TRP A 105 12.13 10.38 7.81
N THR A 106 12.15 9.53 8.83
CA THR A 106 13.19 8.50 8.96
C THR A 106 13.07 7.48 7.84
N GLU A 107 14.10 6.66 7.61
CA GLU A 107 14.03 5.59 6.61
C GLU A 107 12.95 4.55 6.94
N LEU A 108 12.71 4.26 8.22
CA LEU A 108 11.64 3.35 8.64
C LEU A 108 10.25 3.93 8.40
N GLN A 109 10.06 5.23 8.62
CA GLN A 109 8.81 5.94 8.26
C GLN A 109 8.60 5.96 6.74
N LEU A 110 9.68 6.18 5.98
CA LEU A 110 9.68 6.03 4.53
C LEU A 110 9.42 4.59 4.11
N ALA A 111 9.82 3.57 4.86
CA ALA A 111 9.51 2.19 4.51
C ALA A 111 8.04 1.85 4.76
N TYR A 112 7.43 2.44 5.80
CA TYR A 112 6.04 2.22 6.18
C TYR A 112 5.06 2.82 5.17
N PHE A 113 5.20 4.12 4.85
CA PHE A 113 4.19 4.84 4.07
C PHE A 113 3.99 4.28 2.64
N PRO A 114 5.02 4.19 1.78
CA PRO A 114 4.95 3.53 0.47
C PRO A 114 4.66 2.03 0.59
N GLY A 115 5.08 1.36 1.67
CA GLY A 115 4.72 -0.03 1.93
C GLY A 115 3.20 -0.23 2.00
N CYS A 116 2.55 0.54 2.86
CA CYS A 116 1.10 0.60 2.99
C CYS A 116 0.41 1.04 1.68
N ALA A 117 0.92 2.10 1.05
CA ALA A 117 0.40 2.63 -0.22
C ALA A 117 0.39 1.57 -1.32
N MET A 118 1.56 0.98 -1.59
CA MET A 118 1.74 0.04 -2.70
C MET A 118 1.02 -1.28 -2.43
N TRP A 119 0.97 -1.73 -1.17
CA TRP A 119 0.14 -2.89 -0.83
C TRP A 119 -1.32 -2.63 -1.19
N THR A 120 -1.86 -1.47 -0.80
CA THR A 120 -3.24 -1.08 -1.12
C THR A 120 -3.46 -1.02 -2.62
N TYR A 121 -2.60 -0.32 -3.37
CA TYR A 121 -2.79 -0.12 -4.82
C TYR A 121 -2.68 -1.42 -5.61
N LEU A 122 -1.72 -2.29 -5.26
CA LEU A 122 -1.51 -3.55 -5.97
C LEU A 122 -2.54 -4.62 -5.62
N ASN A 123 -3.22 -4.50 -4.47
CA ASN A 123 -4.29 -5.42 -4.09
C ASN A 123 -5.69 -4.89 -4.49
N MET A 124 -5.84 -3.64 -4.94
CA MET A 124 -7.09 -3.15 -5.51
C MET A 124 -7.32 -3.72 -6.92
N PRO A 125 -8.56 -4.10 -7.30
CA PRO A 125 -9.81 -3.99 -6.53
C PRO A 125 -10.11 -5.19 -5.63
N PHE A 126 -9.21 -6.18 -5.52
CA PHE A 126 -9.47 -7.41 -4.76
C PHE A 126 -9.63 -7.20 -3.26
N LEU A 127 -9.07 -6.12 -2.70
CA LEU A 127 -9.33 -5.69 -1.32
C LEU A 127 -10.81 -5.45 -1.02
N LEU A 128 -11.62 -5.10 -2.02
CA LEU A 128 -13.07 -4.93 -1.85
C LEU A 128 -13.80 -6.23 -1.46
N ALA A 129 -13.15 -7.38 -1.66
CA ALA A 129 -13.65 -8.70 -1.26
C ALA A 129 -12.87 -9.28 -0.06
N TRP A 130 -12.01 -8.49 0.58
CA TRP A 130 -11.25 -8.95 1.73
C TRP A 130 -12.16 -9.18 2.94
N PRO A 131 -11.86 -10.16 3.82
CA PRO A 131 -12.63 -10.36 5.04
C PRO A 131 -12.82 -9.07 5.83
N ARG A 132 -14.08 -8.79 6.20
CA ARG A 132 -14.50 -7.60 6.98
C ARG A 132 -14.32 -6.24 6.29
N VAL A 133 -13.93 -6.20 5.01
CA VAL A 133 -14.09 -4.97 4.23
C VAL A 133 -15.55 -4.82 3.84
N GLU A 134 -16.15 -3.70 4.22
CA GLU A 134 -17.53 -3.37 3.91
C GLU A 134 -17.57 -2.39 2.74
N THR A 135 -18.54 -2.60 1.84
CA THR A 135 -18.73 -1.75 0.66
C THR A 135 -20.19 -1.34 0.52
N GLU A 136 -20.43 -0.08 0.26
CA GLU A 136 -21.76 0.49 0.03
C GLU A 136 -21.73 1.28 -1.29
N GLU A 137 -22.53 0.86 -2.27
CA GLU A 137 -22.65 1.62 -3.52
C GLU A 137 -23.47 2.88 -3.22
N LEU A 138 -22.91 4.04 -3.55
CA LEU A 138 -23.53 5.34 -3.32
C LEU A 138 -24.21 5.84 -4.61
N GLU A 139 -25.07 6.85 -4.46
CA GLU A 139 -25.66 7.55 -5.60
C GLU A 139 -24.57 8.01 -6.59
N PRO A 140 -24.80 7.86 -7.91
CA PRO A 140 -23.86 8.31 -8.92
C PRO A 140 -23.49 9.79 -8.76
N TRP A 141 -22.25 10.12 -9.10
CA TRP A 141 -21.75 11.48 -9.12
C TRP A 141 -21.72 12.01 -10.55
N PRO A 142 -22.48 13.07 -10.88
CA PRO A 142 -22.44 13.67 -12.21
C PRO A 142 -21.07 14.25 -12.52
N THR A 143 -20.54 13.96 -13.70
CA THR A 143 -19.33 14.58 -14.24
C THR A 143 -19.55 15.02 -15.68
N ASP A 144 -18.65 15.87 -16.19
CA ASP A 144 -18.68 16.32 -17.59
C ASP A 144 -18.57 15.15 -18.60
N SER A 145 -18.03 14.00 -18.18
CA SER A 145 -17.90 12.78 -19.01
C SER A 145 -18.99 11.73 -18.76
N GLY A 146 -20.01 12.07 -17.96
CA GLY A 146 -21.13 11.20 -17.58
C GLY A 146 -21.19 10.89 -16.08
N ASP A 147 -22.21 10.15 -15.67
CA ASP A 147 -22.41 9.82 -14.25
C ASP A 147 -21.46 8.71 -13.79
N TRP A 148 -20.65 9.01 -12.77
CA TRP A 148 -19.71 8.05 -12.18
C TRP A 148 -20.38 7.30 -11.04
N ARG A 149 -20.40 5.97 -11.11
CA ARG A 149 -20.82 5.13 -9.99
C ARG A 149 -19.78 5.19 -8.88
N ARG A 150 -20.22 5.27 -7.63
CA ARG A 150 -19.35 5.45 -6.46
C ARG A 150 -19.48 4.29 -5.49
N LEU A 151 -18.38 3.97 -4.82
CA LEU A 151 -18.33 2.95 -3.77
C LEU A 151 -17.74 3.57 -2.51
N ALA A 152 -18.52 3.61 -1.43
CA ALA A 152 -17.97 3.80 -0.09
C ALA A 152 -17.35 2.48 0.38
N VAL A 153 -16.15 2.55 0.96
CA VAL A 153 -15.42 1.39 1.46
C VAL A 153 -15.04 1.66 2.90
N ARG A 154 -15.32 0.72 3.80
CA ARG A 154 -14.88 0.75 5.20
C ARG A 154 -13.91 -0.41 5.42
N PHE A 155 -12.67 -0.09 5.76
CA PHE A 155 -11.65 -1.08 6.08
C PHE A 155 -11.71 -1.48 7.56
N PRO A 156 -11.46 -2.75 7.90
CA PRO A 156 -11.30 -3.17 9.28
C PRO A 156 -9.99 -2.60 9.87
N ALA A 157 -9.96 -2.33 11.17
CA ALA A 157 -8.84 -1.67 11.85
C ALA A 157 -7.49 -2.41 11.75
N GLU A 158 -7.53 -3.72 11.46
CA GLU A 158 -6.36 -4.56 11.29
C GLU A 158 -5.67 -4.37 9.93
N ILE A 159 -6.35 -3.76 8.96
CA ILE A 159 -5.73 -3.35 7.69
C ILE A 159 -5.21 -1.94 7.85
N ALA A 160 -3.90 -1.74 7.66
CA ALA A 160 -3.35 -0.41 7.63
C ALA A 160 -3.76 0.29 6.32
N THR A 161 -4.39 1.46 6.45
CA THR A 161 -4.70 2.34 5.33
C THR A 161 -4.00 3.68 5.51
N LEU A 162 -3.86 4.42 4.41
CA LEU A 162 -3.32 5.78 4.39
C LEU A 162 -4.35 6.85 4.79
N ASP A 163 -5.29 6.51 5.67
CA ASP A 163 -6.23 7.49 6.19
C ASP A 163 -5.53 8.28 7.32
N GLU A 164 -5.44 9.60 7.14
CA GLU A 164 -4.97 10.57 8.16
C GLU A 164 -6.08 10.90 9.17
#